data_AF-A0A4Q3IXU4-F1
#
_entry.id   AF-A0A4Q3IXU4-F1
#
_cell.length_a   1.000
_cell.length_b   1.000
_cell.length_c   1.000
_cell.angle_alpha   90.00
_cell.angle_beta   90.00
_cell.angle_gamma   90.00
#
_symmetry.space_group_name_H-M   'P 1'
#
loop_
_entity.id
_entity.type
_entity.pdbx_description
1 polymer ?
#
loop_
_entity_poly.entity_id
_entity_poly.type
_entity_poly.pdbx_seq_one_letter_code
_entity_poly.pdbx_strand_id
1 'polypeptide(L)'
;MLAGHDPPLGSMGRDMKTQDEIDDLKAKVLCFQCVGEDYLRAEILASGAIAECSYCGEHQESYTIGVMAERIAHVFGEHFRRTSTEPNFLQDMMHRDKELDYSWDRDGEQAVYAIGNAAQIEEEPANDIQTILEDQHAEYDHASYGTETEFASDAH
;
A
#
# COMPACT_ATOMS: atom_id res chain seq x y z
N MET A 1 -42.54 27.71 -1.35
CA MET A 1 -41.88 26.52 -1.93
C MET A 1 -40.42 26.88 -2.11
N LEU A 2 -39.59 26.43 -1.18
CA LEU A 2 -38.14 26.62 -1.21
C LEU A 2 -37.59 25.53 -2.14
N ALA A 3 -36.97 25.90 -3.26
CA ALA A 3 -36.14 25.00 -4.04
C ALA A 3 -34.68 25.43 -3.80
N GLY A 4 -33.87 24.44 -3.42
CA GLY A 4 -32.58 24.59 -2.78
C GLY A 4 -31.52 25.27 -3.64
N HIS A 5 -30.61 25.92 -2.93
CA HIS A 5 -29.25 26.16 -3.39
C HIS A 5 -28.53 24.82 -3.55
N ASP A 6 -27.99 24.55 -4.74
CA ASP A 6 -26.80 23.70 -4.87
C ASP A 6 -25.61 24.61 -5.17
N PRO A 7 -24.65 24.76 -4.24
CA PRO A 7 -23.40 25.45 -4.52
C PRO A 7 -22.47 24.57 -5.38
N PRO A 8 -21.61 25.17 -6.22
CA PRO A 8 -20.70 24.43 -7.09
C PRO A 8 -19.62 23.73 -6.24
N LEU A 9 -19.40 22.45 -6.51
CA LEU A 9 -18.32 21.66 -5.90
C LEU A 9 -16.97 22.25 -6.31
N GLY A 10 -16.38 23.02 -5.40
CA GLY A 10 -15.02 23.55 -5.50
C GLY A 10 -14.01 22.60 -4.86
N SER A 11 -13.05 22.18 -5.68
CA SER A 11 -11.67 21.77 -5.36
C SER A 11 -11.21 21.79 -3.89
N MET A 12 -10.92 20.60 -3.33
CA MET A 12 -9.89 20.41 -2.30
C MET A 12 -9.18 19.08 -2.55
N GLY A 13 -7.90 19.17 -2.93
CA GLY A 13 -7.07 18.03 -3.33
C GLY A 13 -6.60 17.18 -2.16
N ARG A 14 -6.86 15.88 -2.28
CA ARG A 14 -5.91 14.76 -2.20
C ARG A 14 -6.39 13.82 -3.30
N ASP A 15 -5.49 13.25 -4.10
CA ASP A 15 -5.83 12.34 -5.19
C ASP A 15 -6.50 11.07 -4.64
N MET A 16 -7.79 11.18 -4.31
CA MET A 16 -8.66 10.09 -3.93
C MET A 16 -8.94 9.33 -5.21
N LYS A 17 -8.16 8.28 -5.49
CA LYS A 17 -8.47 7.34 -6.57
C LYS A 17 -9.92 6.91 -6.39
N THR A 18 -10.68 7.00 -7.48
CA THR A 18 -12.10 6.65 -7.47
C THR A 18 -12.27 5.16 -7.20
N GLN A 19 -13.41 4.76 -6.64
CA GLN A 19 -13.68 3.35 -6.36
C GLN A 19 -13.52 2.46 -7.60
N ASP A 20 -13.91 2.99 -8.77
CA ASP A 20 -13.75 2.30 -10.06
C ASP A 20 -12.27 2.05 -10.41
N GLU A 21 -11.38 3.01 -10.15
CA GLU A 21 -9.94 2.83 -10.37
C GLU A 21 -9.34 1.77 -9.43
N ILE A 22 -9.80 1.72 -8.18
CA ILE A 22 -9.38 0.70 -7.22
C ILE A 22 -9.87 -0.69 -7.64
N ASP A 23 -11.11 -0.80 -8.12
CA ASP A 23 -11.68 -2.06 -8.58
C ASP A 23 -10.97 -2.56 -9.86
N ASP A 24 -10.58 -1.66 -10.75
CA ASP A 24 -9.73 -1.97 -11.91
C ASP A 24 -8.34 -2.49 -11.48
N LEU A 25 -7.73 -1.88 -10.46
CA LEU A 25 -6.46 -2.38 -9.89
C LEU A 25 -6.63 -3.77 -9.28
N LYS A 26 -7.70 -4.01 -8.52
CA LYS A 26 -7.99 -5.31 -7.90
C LYS A 26 -8.19 -6.41 -8.97
N ALA A 27 -8.69 -6.05 -10.15
CA ALA A 27 -8.92 -6.96 -11.26
C ALA A 27 -7.65 -7.35 -12.02
N LYS A 28 -6.55 -6.59 -11.88
CA LYS A 28 -5.25 -6.96 -12.47
C LYS A 28 -4.78 -8.31 -11.94
N VAL A 29 -4.02 -9.03 -12.75
CA VAL A 29 -3.60 -10.41 -12.49
C VAL A 29 -2.08 -10.50 -12.43
N LEU A 30 -1.55 -11.18 -11.41
CA LEU A 30 -0.13 -11.40 -11.17
C LEU A 30 0.19 -12.90 -11.15
N CYS A 31 1.15 -13.33 -11.97
CA CYS A 31 1.53 -14.75 -12.07
C CYS A 31 2.64 -15.14 -11.10
N PHE A 32 2.80 -16.45 -10.90
CA PHE A 32 3.86 -17.01 -10.05
C PHE A 32 5.28 -16.73 -10.53
N GLN A 33 5.50 -16.33 -11.80
CA GLN A 33 6.83 -15.94 -12.27
C GLN A 33 7.20 -14.52 -11.90
N CYS A 34 6.22 -13.63 -11.78
CA CYS A 34 6.44 -12.25 -11.32
C CYS A 34 6.64 -12.17 -9.81
N VAL A 35 6.29 -13.22 -9.07
CA VAL A 35 6.52 -13.37 -7.65
C VAL A 35 7.79 -14.18 -7.43
N GLY A 36 8.78 -13.63 -6.74
CA GLY A 36 10.04 -14.32 -6.45
C GLY A 36 10.01 -15.18 -5.18
N GLU A 37 9.11 -14.87 -4.25
CA GLU A 37 9.05 -15.54 -2.94
C GLU A 37 8.50 -16.97 -3.04
N ASP A 38 9.22 -17.93 -2.45
CA ASP A 38 8.98 -19.35 -2.68
C ASP A 38 7.61 -19.85 -2.15
N TYR A 39 7.15 -19.35 -1.00
CA TYR A 39 5.87 -19.74 -0.42
C TYR A 39 4.69 -19.26 -1.28
N LEU A 40 4.67 -17.99 -1.64
CA LEU A 40 3.65 -17.39 -2.51
C LEU A 40 3.64 -18.06 -3.88
N ARG A 41 4.80 -18.38 -4.44
CA ARG A 41 4.89 -19.13 -5.70
C ARG A 41 4.26 -20.51 -5.59
N ALA A 42 4.61 -21.26 -4.55
CA ALA A 42 4.06 -22.59 -4.31
C ALA A 42 2.54 -22.53 -4.11
N GLU A 43 2.05 -21.49 -3.45
CA GLU A 43 0.64 -21.26 -3.20
C GLU A 43 -0.14 -20.90 -4.48
N ILE A 44 0.39 -20.00 -5.30
CA ILE A 44 -0.18 -19.66 -6.61
C ILE A 44 -0.20 -20.90 -7.51
N LEU A 45 0.84 -21.72 -7.49
CA LEU A 45 0.85 -22.98 -8.25
C LEU A 45 -0.18 -23.99 -7.74
N ALA A 46 -0.44 -24.02 -6.43
CA ALA A 46 -1.37 -24.98 -5.82
C ALA A 46 -2.84 -24.57 -5.98
N SER A 47 -3.13 -23.27 -6.03
CA SER A 47 -4.50 -22.76 -5.91
C SER A 47 -4.83 -21.55 -6.78
N GLY A 48 -3.88 -21.08 -7.58
CA GLY A 48 -4.06 -20.05 -8.59
C GLY A 48 -4.87 -20.53 -9.78
N ALA A 49 -5.51 -19.58 -10.46
CA ALA A 49 -6.18 -19.83 -11.72
C ALA A 49 -5.22 -19.53 -12.88
N ILE A 50 -5.35 -20.25 -13.99
CA ILE A 50 -4.58 -19.92 -15.20
C ILE A 50 -5.24 -18.70 -15.84
N ALA A 51 -4.50 -17.60 -15.93
CA ALA A 51 -4.94 -16.35 -16.57
C ALA A 51 -3.74 -15.60 -17.16
N GLU A 52 -4.02 -14.62 -18.01
CA GLU A 52 -3.01 -13.72 -18.57
C GLU A 52 -2.55 -12.74 -17.50
N CYS A 53 -1.25 -12.73 -17.21
CA CYS A 53 -0.65 -11.78 -16.28
C CYS A 53 -0.69 -10.37 -16.86
N SER A 54 -1.22 -9.41 -16.10
CA SER A 54 -1.31 -8.01 -16.50
C SER A 54 0.04 -7.30 -16.60
N TYR A 55 1.10 -7.89 -16.05
CA TYR A 55 2.44 -7.28 -15.98
C TYR A 55 3.41 -7.91 -16.99
N CYS A 56 3.51 -9.24 -17.05
CA CYS A 56 4.42 -9.92 -17.98
C CYS A 56 3.73 -10.41 -19.27
N GLY A 57 2.40 -10.44 -19.35
CA GLY A 57 1.64 -10.89 -20.51
C GLY A 57 1.59 -12.42 -20.71
N GLU A 58 2.21 -13.19 -19.82
CA GLU A 58 2.24 -14.66 -19.91
C GLU A 58 0.97 -15.30 -19.32
N HIS A 59 0.55 -16.42 -19.91
CA HIS A 59 -0.62 -17.19 -19.45
C HIS A 59 -0.21 -18.31 -18.50
N GLN A 60 -0.34 -18.09 -17.20
CA GLN A 60 0.14 -19.00 -16.16
C GLN A 60 -0.76 -18.97 -14.92
N GLU A 61 -0.48 -19.84 -13.96
CA GLU A 61 -1.10 -19.82 -12.64
C GLU A 61 -0.85 -18.47 -11.99
N SER A 62 -1.94 -17.81 -11.62
CA SER A 62 -1.94 -16.42 -11.19
C SER A 62 -3.06 -16.13 -10.21
N TYR A 63 -2.89 -15.02 -9.50
CA TYR A 63 -3.88 -14.45 -8.62
C TYR A 63 -4.20 -13.03 -9.05
N THR A 64 -5.40 -12.59 -8.70
CA THR A 64 -5.74 -11.18 -8.82
C THR A 64 -4.96 -10.38 -7.78
N ILE A 65 -4.65 -9.13 -8.10
CA ILE A 65 -3.97 -8.22 -7.19
C ILE A 65 -4.80 -8.00 -5.93
N GLY A 66 -6.14 -8.01 -6.01
CA GLY A 66 -7.00 -7.97 -4.82
C GLY A 66 -6.74 -9.12 -3.85
N VAL A 67 -6.58 -10.36 -4.35
CA VAL A 67 -6.25 -11.52 -3.50
C VAL A 67 -4.83 -11.41 -2.95
N MET A 68 -3.88 -10.92 -3.75
CA MET A 68 -2.51 -10.68 -3.28
C MET A 68 -2.48 -9.65 -2.14
N ALA A 69 -3.25 -8.57 -2.25
CA ALA A 69 -3.37 -7.55 -1.23
C ALA A 69 -3.89 -8.12 0.10
N GLU A 70 -4.95 -8.92 0.09
CA GLU A 70 -5.47 -9.56 1.31
C GLU A 70 -4.45 -10.46 2.00
N ARG A 71 -3.69 -11.24 1.22
CA ARG A 71 -2.64 -12.11 1.73
C ARG A 71 -1.48 -11.32 2.34
N ILE A 72 -1.07 -10.26 1.66
CA ILE A 72 0.01 -9.37 2.11
C ILE A 72 -0.43 -8.62 3.37
N ALA A 73 -1.65 -8.10 3.45
CA ALA A 73 -2.20 -7.50 4.67
C ALA A 73 -2.14 -8.45 5.87
N HIS A 74 -2.48 -9.73 5.66
CA HIS A 74 -2.42 -10.72 6.74
C HIS A 74 -0.98 -10.92 7.25
N VAL A 75 -0.01 -11.10 6.35
CA VAL A 75 1.41 -11.26 6.69
C VAL A 75 1.98 -9.99 7.32
N PHE A 76 1.60 -8.81 6.82
CA PHE A 76 2.05 -7.52 7.35
C PHE A 76 1.56 -7.28 8.77
N GLY A 77 0.29 -7.58 9.07
CA GLY A 77 -0.26 -7.46 10.41
C GLY A 77 0.42 -8.37 11.46
N GLU A 78 0.98 -9.51 11.04
CA GLU A 78 1.69 -10.42 11.94
C GLU A 78 3.19 -10.11 12.08
N HIS A 79 3.84 -9.65 11.01
CA HIS A 79 5.31 -9.58 10.94
C HIS A 79 5.89 -8.16 10.92
N PHE A 80 5.11 -7.14 10.59
CA PHE A 80 5.58 -5.77 10.48
C PHE A 80 4.98 -4.90 11.59
N ARG A 81 5.77 -3.95 12.08
CA ARG A 81 5.31 -2.91 13.00
C ARG A 81 5.65 -1.57 12.43
N ARG A 82 4.66 -0.69 12.37
CA ARG A 82 4.83 0.70 11.93
C ARG A 82 5.90 1.39 12.78
N THR A 83 6.86 2.05 12.14
CA THR A 83 7.87 2.81 12.85
C THR A 83 7.29 4.13 13.36
N SER A 84 7.86 4.72 14.41
CA SER A 84 7.33 5.98 14.98
C SER A 84 7.23 7.07 13.91
N THR A 85 6.11 7.78 13.87
CA THR A 85 5.92 8.97 13.00
C THR A 85 6.58 10.22 13.60
N GLU A 86 7.09 10.13 14.82
CA GLU A 86 7.79 11.23 15.52
C GLU A 86 9.18 10.79 15.99
N PRO A 87 10.18 11.69 15.95
CA PRO A 87 11.48 11.45 16.57
C PRO A 87 11.31 11.25 18.07
N ASN A 88 12.11 10.34 18.65
CA ASN A 88 12.17 10.26 20.10
C ASN A 88 12.87 11.50 20.69
N PHE A 89 12.73 11.71 22.01
CA PHE A 89 13.26 12.89 22.72
C PHE A 89 14.74 13.18 22.42
N LEU A 90 15.57 12.15 22.27
CA LEU A 90 16.99 12.30 21.97
C LEU A 90 17.22 12.71 20.51
N GLN A 91 16.47 12.12 19.57
CA GLN A 91 16.52 12.45 18.14
C GLN A 91 16.03 13.88 17.86
N ASP A 92 14.96 14.34 18.53
CA ASP A 92 14.47 15.72 18.43
C ASP A 92 15.50 16.73 19.00
N MET A 93 16.19 16.35 20.09
CA MET A 93 17.27 17.18 20.64
C MET A 93 18.46 17.30 19.68
N MET A 94 18.87 16.19 19.05
CA MET A 94 19.97 16.19 18.07
C MET A 94 19.59 16.95 16.79
N HIS A 95 18.34 16.83 16.33
CA HIS A 95 17.85 17.51 15.13
C HIS A 95 17.77 19.04 15.29
N ARG A 96 17.53 19.51 16.51
CA ARG A 96 17.50 20.95 16.84
C ARG A 96 18.88 21.55 17.08
N ASP A 97 19.88 20.70 17.30
CA ASP A 97 21.25 21.14 17.53
C ASP A 97 21.92 21.52 16.20
N LYS A 98 22.16 22.82 16.01
CA LYS A 98 22.77 23.36 14.78
C LYS A 98 24.25 23.02 14.64
N GLU A 99 24.88 22.48 15.68
CA GLU A 99 26.27 22.01 15.64
C GLU A 99 26.37 20.54 15.18
N LEU A 100 25.25 19.82 15.10
CA LEU A 100 25.16 18.47 14.57
C LEU A 100 24.57 18.48 13.15
N ASP A 101 25.22 17.77 12.23
CA ASP A 101 24.69 17.49 10.88
C ASP A 101 23.77 16.26 10.94
N TYR A 102 22.76 16.32 11.81
CA TYR A 102 21.79 15.24 12.02
C TYR A 102 20.42 15.66 11.49
N SER A 103 20.00 15.10 10.35
CA SER A 103 18.60 15.14 9.91
C SER A 103 17.87 13.92 10.46
N TRP A 104 16.67 14.12 10.99
CA TRP A 104 15.80 13.01 11.35
C TRP A 104 14.95 12.67 10.14
N ASP A 105 15.09 11.44 9.67
CA ASP A 105 14.23 10.81 8.69
C ASP A 105 13.52 9.65 9.39
N ARG A 106 12.32 9.33 8.92
CA ARG A 106 11.52 8.26 9.53
C ARG A 106 12.25 6.93 9.33
N ASP A 107 12.69 6.30 10.42
CA ASP A 107 13.30 4.98 10.38
C ASP A 107 12.29 4.00 9.74
N GLY A 108 12.68 3.23 8.74
CA GLY A 108 11.79 2.29 8.05
C GLY A 108 11.99 2.26 6.54
N GLU A 109 11.33 1.31 5.90
CA GLU A 109 11.28 1.19 4.45
C GLU A 109 9.85 1.54 4.00
N GLN A 110 9.70 2.34 2.93
CA GLN A 110 8.36 2.74 2.48
C GLN A 110 7.52 1.48 2.23
N ALA A 111 6.22 1.55 2.54
CA ALA A 111 5.31 0.39 2.44
C ALA A 111 5.42 -0.34 1.07
N VAL A 112 5.57 0.41 -0.02
CA VAL A 112 5.77 -0.14 -1.38
C VAL A 112 7.02 -1.01 -1.46
N TYR A 113 8.17 -0.55 -0.95
CA TYR A 113 9.42 -1.31 -0.98
C TYR A 113 9.39 -2.49 0.00
N ALA A 114 8.77 -2.33 1.17
CA ALA A 114 8.58 -3.44 2.11
C ALA A 114 7.73 -4.57 1.49
N ILE A 115 6.64 -4.21 0.79
CA ILE A 115 5.78 -5.16 0.07
C ILE A 115 6.55 -5.82 -1.08
N GLY A 116 7.25 -5.01 -1.88
CA GLY A 116 8.09 -5.47 -2.98
C GLY A 116 9.14 -6.48 -2.52
N ASN A 117 9.84 -6.20 -1.43
CA ASN A 117 10.85 -7.07 -0.84
C ASN A 117 10.25 -8.34 -0.22
N ALA A 118 9.10 -8.23 0.45
CA ALA A 118 8.44 -9.37 1.08
C ALA A 118 7.93 -10.39 0.05
N ALA A 119 7.33 -9.93 -1.05
CA ALA A 119 6.83 -10.79 -2.12
C ALA A 119 7.86 -11.05 -3.24
N GLN A 120 9.00 -10.37 -3.21
CA GLN A 120 9.99 -10.32 -4.30
C GLN A 120 9.32 -10.04 -5.65
N ILE A 121 8.57 -8.94 -5.70
CA ILE A 121 7.85 -8.46 -6.89
C ILE A 121 8.43 -7.12 -7.36
N GLU A 122 8.17 -6.78 -8.62
CA GLU A 122 8.53 -5.47 -9.18
C GLU A 122 7.77 -4.32 -8.50
N GLU A 123 8.26 -3.09 -8.68
CA GLU A 123 7.69 -1.89 -8.04
C GLU A 123 6.25 -1.60 -8.48
N GLU A 124 5.92 -1.83 -9.75
CA GLU A 124 4.58 -1.60 -10.30
C GLU A 124 3.48 -2.44 -9.61
N PRO A 125 3.57 -3.78 -9.53
CA PRO A 125 2.59 -4.57 -8.79
C PRO A 125 2.62 -4.27 -7.28
N ALA A 126 3.77 -3.90 -6.71
CA ALA A 126 3.85 -3.49 -5.31
C ALA A 126 3.08 -2.18 -5.04
N ASN A 127 3.15 -1.21 -5.95
CA ASN A 127 2.41 0.05 -5.85
C ASN A 127 0.90 -0.16 -5.99
N ASP A 128 0.48 -1.03 -6.92
CA ASP A 128 -0.93 -1.39 -7.09
C ASP A 128 -1.50 -2.04 -5.81
N ILE A 129 -0.73 -2.94 -5.18
CA ILE A 129 -1.12 -3.58 -3.91
C ILE A 129 -1.19 -2.55 -2.78
N GLN A 130 -0.18 -1.69 -2.63
CA GLN A 130 -0.18 -0.64 -1.61
C GLN A 130 -1.38 0.29 -1.78
N THR A 131 -1.72 0.68 -3.01
CA THR A 131 -2.88 1.53 -3.30
C THR A 131 -4.18 0.89 -2.80
N ILE A 132 -4.36 -0.42 -3.05
CA ILE A 132 -5.55 -1.14 -2.62
C ILE A 132 -5.63 -1.25 -1.09
N LEU A 133 -4.48 -1.49 -0.45
CA LEU A 133 -4.39 -1.56 1.01
C LEU A 133 -4.63 -0.19 1.67
N GLU A 134 -4.15 0.89 1.06
CA GLU A 134 -4.40 2.27 1.49
C GLU A 134 -5.91 2.58 1.49
N ASP A 135 -6.63 2.23 0.42
CA ASP A 135 -8.08 2.37 0.32
C ASP A 135 -8.84 1.51 1.35
N GLN A 136 -8.49 0.22 1.46
CA GLN A 136 -9.13 -0.70 2.40
C GLN A 136 -8.96 -0.30 3.87
N HIS A 137 -7.82 0.31 4.20
CA HIS A 137 -7.52 0.78 5.55
C HIS A 137 -7.85 2.26 5.77
N ALA A 138 -8.26 3.00 4.74
CA ALA A 138 -8.73 4.38 4.86
C ALA A 138 -10.08 4.48 5.60
N GLU A 139 -10.94 3.46 5.49
CA GLU A 139 -12.28 3.47 6.11
C GLU A 139 -12.30 2.97 7.57
N TYR A 140 -11.31 2.16 8.00
CA TYR A 140 -11.29 1.59 9.36
C TYR A 140 -10.94 2.62 10.45
N ASP A 141 -10.48 3.81 10.07
CA ASP A 141 -10.08 4.88 11.00
C ASP A 141 -10.98 6.13 10.93
N HIS A 142 -12.29 5.93 10.75
CA HIS A 142 -13.27 7.02 10.89
C HIS A 142 -13.35 7.62 12.32
N ALA A 143 -12.57 7.08 13.28
CA ALA A 143 -12.50 7.56 14.66
C ALA A 143 -11.30 8.49 14.92
N SER A 144 -10.31 8.58 14.04
CA SER A 144 -9.14 9.44 14.23
C SER A 144 -8.91 10.36 13.02
N TYR A 145 -9.56 11.53 13.07
CA TYR A 145 -9.26 12.62 12.14
C TYR A 145 -7.80 13.06 12.31
N GLY A 146 -6.92 12.67 11.38
CA GLY A 146 -5.56 13.20 11.27
C GLY A 146 -4.41 12.23 11.52
N THR A 147 -4.65 10.91 11.54
CA THR A 147 -3.57 9.91 11.72
C THR A 147 -3.30 9.20 10.39
N GLU A 148 -2.02 9.09 10.01
CA GLU A 148 -1.57 8.32 8.84
C GLU A 148 -1.92 6.84 9.00
N THR A 149 -2.39 6.21 7.92
CA THR A 149 -2.71 4.77 7.88
C THR A 149 -1.43 3.95 7.64
N GLU A 150 -1.46 2.66 8.02
CA GLU A 150 -0.31 1.74 7.92
C GLU A 150 0.17 1.53 6.48
N PHE A 151 -0.67 1.89 5.51
CA PHE A 151 -0.43 1.77 4.07
C PHE A 151 -0.44 3.11 3.36
N ALA A 152 -0.43 4.24 4.08
CA ALA A 152 -0.38 5.54 3.43
C ALA A 152 0.88 5.66 2.54
N SER A 153 0.79 6.41 1.44
CA SER A 153 1.94 6.61 0.53
C SER A 153 3.20 7.20 1.19
N ASP A 154 3.08 7.80 2.38
CA ASP A 154 4.15 8.33 3.23
C ASP A 154 4.50 7.42 4.42
N ALA A 155 3.89 6.22 4.53
CA ALA A 155 4.12 5.30 5.63
C ALA A 155 5.47 4.55 5.53
N HIS A 156 6.25 4.57 6.62
CA HIS A 156 7.53 3.88 6.85
C HIS A 156 7.46 2.98 8.11
#